data_AF-A0A9D5Y6T6-F1
#
_entry.id   AF-A0A9D5Y6T6-F1
#
_cell.length_a   1.000
_cell.length_b   1.000
_cell.length_c   1.000
_cell.angle_alpha   90.00
_cell.angle_beta   90.00
_cell.angle_gamma   90.00
#
_symmetry.space_group_name_H-M   'P 1'
#
loop_
_entity.id
_entity.type
_entity.pdbx_description
1 polymer ?
#
loop_
_entity_poly.entity_id
_entity_poly.type
_entity_poly.pdbx_seq_one_letter_code
_entity_poly.pdbx_strand_id
1 'polypeptide(L)'
;MALSDIAPFRIAGNLYFVGTYKASSHLLATSEGLILIDTGYAENAETILDGVAALGFDIAELKYILHSHGHPDHTDATARLVALTGAKTFLAREDMKYIKDFTPDVYYTDGMTVRLGETEILCRHTPGHTEGTYSFFFDVTERGERLRCGSFGGASARQLRRPTLKRRNVPYAMRRCFLQSVAALRHEHVDLFVGNHSWQNQTREKAALLATAPAVNPFVDTTGKQWLDFLDECERKFWGHIREDSRESFVTYAHRGASAYTPENTMLAFYTGVYMGANGIETDVRRTKDGVLVLHHDSTPARMCGEGLDTPVAEMTWAALQALTATKDGQSDKLVTLEDFLLHFAHRDMTFAIELKQEGIEADVAAMLRRFDMQPNTFVTSFHAAYLRAFKAVAPEFRVGWLVKEVTEETLAALREMGADELCPPAALVTPALVDAWHAAGFNVRAWGVNRENMRATYDAGIDGMTVNFPDELLAYIASKNAQKS
;
A
#
# COMPACT_ATOMS: atom_id res chain seq x y z
N MET A 1 37.30 -14.68 8.05
CA MET A 1 37.02 -13.42 8.76
C MET A 1 36.49 -12.41 7.75
N ALA A 2 35.17 -12.28 7.68
CA ALA A 2 34.57 -10.97 7.50
C ALA A 2 33.93 -10.70 8.86
N LEU A 3 34.66 -9.96 9.70
CA LEU A 3 34.07 -9.28 10.86
C LEU A 3 32.90 -8.46 10.33
N SER A 4 31.78 -8.43 11.03
CA SER A 4 30.64 -7.61 10.63
C SER A 4 31.08 -6.20 10.22
N ASP A 5 30.42 -5.62 9.21
CA ASP A 5 30.73 -4.27 8.71
C ASP A 5 30.52 -3.16 9.77
N ILE A 6 30.02 -3.52 10.96
CA ILE A 6 29.78 -2.64 12.11
C ILE A 6 30.19 -3.42 13.37
N ALA A 7 31.23 -2.95 14.06
CA ALA A 7 31.65 -3.50 15.34
C ALA A 7 30.50 -3.37 16.37
N PRO A 8 30.33 -4.30 17.32
CA PRO A 8 29.31 -4.20 18.36
C PRO A 8 29.56 -2.98 19.25
N PHE A 9 28.49 -2.29 19.66
CA PHE A 9 28.62 -1.07 20.48
C PHE A 9 27.36 -0.81 21.30
N ARG A 10 27.51 0.03 22.34
CA ARG A 10 26.39 0.53 23.15
C ARG A 10 25.72 1.70 22.43
N ILE A 11 24.42 1.59 22.16
CA ILE A 11 23.63 2.66 21.53
C ILE A 11 23.29 3.73 22.57
N ALA A 12 22.59 3.35 23.64
CA ALA A 12 22.16 4.23 24.72
C ALA A 12 21.69 3.39 25.91
N GLY A 13 21.94 3.82 27.15
CA GLY A 13 21.42 3.12 28.32
C GLY A 13 21.74 1.63 28.32
N ASN A 14 20.74 0.76 28.37
CA ASN A 14 20.92 -0.69 28.33
C ASN A 14 20.73 -1.32 26.94
N LEU A 15 20.69 -0.51 25.87
CA LEU A 15 20.53 -0.93 24.48
C LEU A 15 21.87 -0.98 23.73
N TYR A 16 22.11 -2.09 23.05
CA TYR A 16 23.33 -2.38 22.31
C TYR A 16 23.03 -2.89 20.89
N PHE A 17 23.97 -2.65 19.97
CA PHE A 17 23.95 -3.22 18.63
C PHE A 17 24.91 -4.40 18.55
N VAL A 18 24.42 -5.54 18.06
CA VAL A 18 25.21 -6.80 17.87
C VAL A 18 24.97 -7.44 16.51
N GLY A 19 24.32 -6.72 15.58
CA GLY A 19 23.96 -7.23 14.26
C GLY A 19 24.96 -6.91 13.16
N THR A 20 24.46 -6.88 11.93
CA THR A 20 25.22 -6.57 10.72
C THR A 20 24.64 -5.35 10.00
N TYR A 21 25.33 -4.84 8.98
CA TYR A 21 24.79 -3.78 8.13
C TYR A 21 23.45 -4.18 7.47
N LYS A 22 23.33 -5.46 7.07
CA LYS A 22 22.15 -5.99 6.38
C LYS A 22 21.03 -6.42 7.31
N ALA A 23 21.34 -6.89 8.51
CA ALA A 23 20.35 -7.37 9.47
C ALA A 23 20.73 -6.82 10.84
N SER A 24 19.99 -5.80 11.30
CA SER A 24 20.23 -5.22 12.62
C SER A 24 19.69 -6.14 13.69
N SER A 25 20.51 -6.40 14.71
CA SER A 25 20.13 -7.11 15.92
C SER A 25 20.43 -6.23 17.12
N HIS A 26 19.44 -6.08 17.99
CA HIS A 26 19.52 -5.20 19.15
C HIS A 26 19.46 -6.02 20.44
N LEU A 27 20.44 -5.82 21.30
CA LEU A 27 20.52 -6.49 22.59
C LEU A 27 20.14 -5.51 23.69
N LEU A 28 19.25 -5.93 24.59
CA LEU A 28 18.88 -5.22 25.81
C LEU A 28 19.42 -5.99 27.01
N ALA A 29 20.26 -5.36 27.81
CA ALA A 29 20.79 -5.93 29.05
C ALA A 29 19.91 -5.52 30.22
N THR A 30 19.39 -6.48 30.98
CA THR A 30 18.50 -6.22 32.12
C THR A 30 19.06 -6.85 33.39
N SER A 31 18.48 -6.52 34.54
CA SER A 31 18.84 -7.14 35.82
C SER A 31 18.55 -8.65 35.90
N GLU A 32 17.74 -9.21 34.99
CA GLU A 32 17.34 -10.62 34.97
C GLU A 32 17.87 -11.40 33.75
N GLY A 33 18.69 -10.76 32.91
CA GLY A 33 19.35 -11.37 31.76
C GLY A 33 19.25 -10.51 30.51
N LEU A 34 19.43 -11.14 29.34
CA LEU A 34 19.44 -10.43 28.06
C LEU A 34 18.16 -10.69 27.26
N ILE A 35 17.75 -9.67 26.52
CA ILE A 35 16.73 -9.77 25.46
C ILE A 35 17.41 -9.43 24.12
N LEU A 36 17.17 -10.24 23.10
CA LEU A 36 17.61 -9.99 21.74
C LEU A 36 16.40 -9.70 20.83
N ILE A 37 16.47 -8.63 20.05
CA ILE A 37 15.48 -8.29 19.02
C ILE A 37 16.11 -8.56 17.65
N ASP A 38 15.50 -9.49 16.91
CA ASP A 38 15.92 -10.07 15.63
C ASP A 38 17.29 -10.77 15.67
N THR A 39 17.41 -11.89 14.96
CA THR A 39 18.62 -12.74 15.00
C THR A 39 19.44 -12.69 13.72
N GLY A 40 18.92 -12.10 12.65
CA GLY A 40 19.61 -12.06 11.37
C GLY A 40 19.50 -13.37 10.58
N TYR A 41 20.34 -13.47 9.55
CA TYR A 41 20.53 -14.70 8.77
C TYR A 41 21.23 -15.79 9.60
N ALA A 42 21.16 -17.05 9.18
CA ALA A 42 21.80 -18.17 9.87
C ALA A 42 23.30 -17.93 10.16
N GLU A 43 24.04 -17.35 9.20
CA GLU A 43 25.45 -17.00 9.35
C GLU A 43 25.71 -15.87 10.37
N ASN A 44 24.69 -15.12 10.79
CA ASN A 44 24.83 -14.04 11.77
C ASN A 44 24.88 -14.54 13.21
N ALA A 45 24.58 -15.82 13.47
CA ALA A 45 24.65 -16.38 14.82
C ALA A 45 26.02 -16.12 15.46
N GLU A 46 27.11 -16.44 14.76
CA GLU A 46 28.48 -16.23 15.29
C GLU A 46 28.82 -14.75 15.45
N THR A 47 28.30 -13.87 14.58
CA THR A 47 28.45 -12.41 14.74
C THR A 47 27.80 -11.92 16.04
N ILE A 48 26.61 -12.44 16.35
CA ILE A 48 25.90 -12.09 17.60
C ILE A 48 26.67 -12.63 18.81
N LEU A 49 27.16 -13.88 18.76
CA LEU A 49 27.95 -14.47 19.84
C LEU A 49 29.22 -13.65 20.13
N ASP A 50 29.99 -13.35 19.09
CA ASP A 50 31.20 -12.51 19.20
C ASP A 50 30.85 -11.11 19.70
N GLY A 51 29.73 -10.55 19.22
CA GLY A 51 29.24 -9.23 19.59
C GLY A 51 28.88 -9.11 21.07
N VAL A 52 28.12 -10.08 21.58
CA VAL A 52 27.71 -10.18 22.98
C VAL A 52 28.95 -10.32 23.87
N ALA A 53 29.88 -11.21 23.52
CA ALA A 53 31.13 -11.42 24.26
C ALA A 53 32.03 -10.17 24.26
N ALA A 54 32.17 -9.49 23.12
CA ALA A 54 32.98 -8.27 23.00
C ALA A 54 32.46 -7.10 23.84
N LEU A 55 31.15 -7.06 24.09
CA LEU A 55 30.50 -6.09 24.98
C LEU A 55 30.56 -6.48 26.46
N GLY A 56 31.15 -7.63 26.78
CA GLY A 56 31.33 -8.12 28.15
C GLY A 56 30.13 -8.87 28.73
N PHE A 57 29.20 -9.30 27.88
CA PHE A 57 28.04 -10.10 28.28
C PHE A 57 28.28 -11.60 28.03
N ASP A 58 27.57 -12.44 28.77
CA ASP A 58 27.54 -13.89 28.54
C ASP A 58 26.26 -14.26 27.77
N ILE A 59 26.40 -14.92 26.63
CA ILE A 59 25.25 -15.36 25.84
C ILE A 59 24.33 -16.32 26.63
N ALA A 60 24.85 -17.04 27.62
CA ALA A 60 24.03 -17.90 28.49
C ALA A 60 22.97 -17.11 29.30
N GLU A 61 23.13 -15.79 29.40
CA GLU A 61 22.17 -14.89 30.02
C GLU A 61 21.02 -14.50 29.09
N LEU A 62 21.07 -14.83 27.79
CA LEU A 62 19.98 -14.59 26.85
C LEU A 62 18.74 -15.36 27.27
N LYS A 63 17.70 -14.63 27.69
CA LYS A 63 16.43 -15.21 28.13
C LYS A 63 15.38 -15.15 27.06
N TYR A 64 15.31 -14.05 26.30
CA TYR A 64 14.26 -13.83 25.30
C TYR A 64 14.82 -13.43 23.94
N ILE A 65 14.21 -13.97 22.89
CA ILE A 65 14.41 -13.56 21.49
C ILE A 65 13.08 -13.10 20.93
N LEU A 66 12.97 -11.81 20.60
CA LEU A 66 11.80 -11.20 19.98
C LEU A 66 12.06 -11.04 18.49
N HIS A 67 11.10 -11.46 17.66
CA HIS A 67 11.20 -11.34 16.22
C HIS A 67 10.21 -10.30 15.70
N SER A 68 10.70 -9.36 14.91
CA SER A 68 9.88 -8.31 14.34
C SER A 68 8.94 -8.81 13.24
N HIS A 69 9.38 -9.77 12.43
CA HIS A 69 8.58 -10.45 11.40
C HIS A 69 9.26 -11.71 10.87
N GLY A 70 8.49 -12.56 10.19
CA GLY A 70 8.93 -13.83 9.62
C GLY A 70 9.66 -13.71 8.29
N HIS A 71 10.88 -13.15 8.29
CA HIS A 71 11.79 -13.27 7.16
C HIS A 71 13.14 -13.86 7.59
N PRO A 72 13.86 -14.53 6.66
CA PRO A 72 15.15 -15.17 6.94
C PRO A 72 16.18 -14.23 7.58
N ASP A 73 16.22 -12.98 7.15
CA ASP A 73 17.13 -11.95 7.62
C ASP A 73 16.81 -11.40 9.01
N HIS A 74 15.82 -11.96 9.70
CA HIS A 74 15.44 -11.61 11.07
C HIS A 74 15.29 -12.84 11.97
N THR A 75 15.30 -14.06 11.42
CA THR A 75 14.85 -15.27 12.14
C THR A 75 15.75 -16.49 11.99
N ASP A 76 16.61 -16.58 10.96
CA ASP A 76 17.31 -17.83 10.62
C ASP A 76 18.44 -18.21 11.61
N ALA A 77 18.97 -17.26 12.40
CA ALA A 77 19.94 -17.60 13.44
C ALA A 77 19.29 -18.10 14.75
N THR A 78 17.97 -18.05 14.86
CA THR A 78 17.25 -18.31 16.12
C THR A 78 17.45 -19.72 16.63
N ALA A 79 17.34 -20.75 15.78
CA ALA A 79 17.50 -22.14 16.20
C ALA A 79 18.87 -22.40 16.85
N ARG A 80 19.93 -21.79 16.30
CA ARG A 80 21.30 -21.88 16.83
C ARG A 80 21.42 -21.23 18.20
N LEU A 81 20.87 -20.03 18.37
CA LEU A 81 20.91 -19.30 19.64
C LEU A 81 20.09 -20.01 20.72
N VAL A 82 18.88 -20.48 20.40
CA VAL A 82 18.04 -21.25 21.33
C VAL A 82 18.75 -22.54 21.78
N ALA A 83 19.43 -23.24 20.87
CA ALA A 83 20.18 -24.45 21.23
C ALA A 83 21.32 -24.19 22.23
N LEU A 84 21.88 -22.98 22.25
CA LEU A 84 22.93 -22.59 23.20
C LEU A 84 22.40 -22.10 24.54
N THR A 85 21.24 -21.44 24.54
CA THR A 85 20.81 -20.61 25.68
C THR A 85 19.51 -21.10 26.33
N GLY A 86 18.68 -21.83 25.60
CA GLY A 86 17.31 -22.14 25.98
C GLY A 86 16.39 -20.92 26.04
N ALA A 87 16.76 -19.82 25.36
CA ALA A 87 15.97 -18.59 25.33
C ALA A 87 14.55 -18.83 24.78
N LYS A 88 13.54 -18.20 25.39
CA LYS A 88 12.18 -18.23 24.87
C LYS A 88 12.05 -17.31 23.66
N THR A 89 11.31 -17.76 22.68
CA THR A 89 11.13 -17.09 21.40
C THR A 89 9.72 -16.50 21.27
N PHE A 90 9.64 -15.31 20.70
CA PHE A 90 8.39 -14.59 20.47
C PHE A 90 8.24 -14.26 18.99
N LEU A 91 7.09 -14.55 18.39
CA LEU A 91 6.78 -14.26 16.98
C LEU A 91 5.26 -14.14 16.79
N ALA A 92 4.80 -13.43 15.77
CA ALA A 92 3.40 -13.44 15.38
C ALA A 92 2.96 -14.80 14.81
N ARG A 93 1.70 -15.18 15.04
CA ARG A 93 1.17 -16.48 14.58
C ARG A 93 1.11 -16.55 13.06
N GLU A 94 0.77 -15.42 12.43
CA GLU A 94 0.57 -15.25 11.00
C GLU A 94 1.86 -15.51 10.21
N ASP A 95 3.01 -15.34 10.85
CA ASP A 95 4.33 -15.49 10.25
C ASP A 95 4.91 -16.89 10.38
N MET A 96 4.23 -17.81 11.07
CA MET A 96 4.65 -19.22 11.19
C MET A 96 4.87 -19.90 9.84
N LYS A 97 4.15 -19.46 8.79
CA LYS A 97 4.31 -19.99 7.43
C LYS A 97 5.68 -19.70 6.81
N TYR A 98 6.44 -18.76 7.36
CA TYR A 98 7.78 -18.40 6.89
C TYR A 98 8.90 -19.09 7.69
N ILE A 99 8.61 -19.58 8.90
CA ILE A 99 9.59 -20.18 9.81
C ILE A 99 9.80 -21.66 9.49
N LYS A 100 11.05 -22.13 9.58
CA LYS A 100 11.43 -23.49 9.19
C LYS A 100 12.05 -24.32 10.32
N ASP A 101 12.83 -23.67 11.18
CA ASP A 101 13.85 -24.32 12.02
C ASP A 101 13.66 -24.08 13.52
N PHE A 102 12.66 -23.32 13.93
CA PHE A 102 12.22 -23.22 15.32
C PHE A 102 10.69 -23.11 15.46
N THR A 103 10.19 -23.36 16.66
CA THR A 103 8.78 -23.12 17.02
C THR A 103 8.75 -22.03 18.09
N PRO A 104 8.03 -20.91 17.86
CA PRO A 104 7.87 -19.87 18.87
C PRO A 104 7.24 -20.39 20.16
N ASP A 105 7.81 -20.00 21.30
CA ASP A 105 7.25 -20.29 22.63
C ASP A 105 6.02 -19.42 22.92
N VAL A 106 6.03 -18.19 22.40
CA VAL A 106 5.00 -17.19 22.65
C VAL A 106 4.57 -16.54 21.35
N TYR A 107 3.25 -16.47 21.15
CA TYR A 107 2.66 -15.69 20.07
C TYR A 107 2.28 -14.30 20.55
N TYR A 108 2.63 -13.27 19.79
CA TYR A 108 2.22 -11.90 20.12
C TYR A 108 0.70 -11.73 20.07
N THR A 109 0.22 -10.77 20.86
CA THR A 109 -1.07 -10.11 20.70
C THR A 109 -0.84 -8.61 20.64
N ASP A 110 -1.64 -7.85 19.88
CA ASP A 110 -1.46 -6.40 19.82
C ASP A 110 -1.57 -5.75 21.22
N GLY A 111 -0.65 -4.83 21.51
CA GLY A 111 -0.53 -4.18 22.82
C GLY A 111 0.11 -5.04 23.92
N MET A 112 0.60 -6.24 23.59
CA MET A 112 1.34 -7.08 24.54
C MET A 112 2.59 -6.35 25.06
N THR A 113 2.88 -6.50 26.35
CA THR A 113 4.15 -6.08 26.95
C THR A 113 4.99 -7.28 27.34
N VAL A 114 6.20 -7.39 26.78
CA VAL A 114 7.22 -8.36 27.21
C VAL A 114 8.07 -7.72 28.31
N ARG A 115 8.29 -8.43 29.42
CA ARG A 115 9.03 -7.93 30.59
C ARG A 115 10.17 -8.86 30.97
N LEU A 116 11.35 -8.31 31.22
CA LEU A 116 12.49 -9.01 31.83
C LEU A 116 13.25 -8.03 32.73
N GLY A 117 13.31 -8.28 34.04
CA GLY A 117 13.81 -7.31 35.00
C GLY A 117 13.04 -5.99 34.93
N GLU A 118 13.77 -4.88 34.84
CA GLU A 118 13.23 -3.52 34.75
C GLU A 118 12.79 -3.10 33.33
N THR A 119 13.12 -3.90 32.31
CA THR A 119 12.82 -3.56 30.91
C THR A 119 11.43 -4.06 30.50
N GLU A 120 10.64 -3.16 29.93
CA GLU A 120 9.32 -3.44 29.35
C GLU A 120 9.30 -3.08 27.85
N ILE A 121 8.95 -4.04 27.00
CA ILE A 121 8.81 -3.86 25.55
C ILE A 121 7.34 -3.97 25.16
N LEU A 122 6.75 -2.86 24.73
CA LEU A 122 5.43 -2.82 24.10
C LEU A 122 5.53 -3.32 22.66
N CYS A 123 4.73 -4.33 22.34
CA CYS A 123 4.62 -4.94 21.02
C CYS A 123 3.33 -4.44 20.35
N ARG A 124 3.47 -3.71 19.23
CA ARG A 124 2.35 -3.21 18.42
C ARG A 124 2.25 -3.99 17.12
N HIS A 125 1.06 -4.49 16.78
CA HIS A 125 0.85 -5.16 15.50
C HIS A 125 0.84 -4.12 14.37
N THR A 126 1.76 -4.27 13.43
CA THR A 126 1.99 -3.32 12.33
C THR A 126 2.12 -4.05 11.00
N PRO A 127 1.06 -4.75 10.54
CA PRO A 127 1.07 -5.51 9.30
C PRO A 127 1.36 -4.60 8.08
N GLY A 128 1.94 -5.18 7.04
CA GLY A 128 2.22 -4.43 5.80
C GLY A 128 3.51 -4.85 5.07
N HIS A 129 4.36 -5.64 5.71
CA HIS A 129 5.50 -6.29 5.07
C HIS A 129 5.34 -7.80 5.04
N THR A 130 4.84 -8.32 6.16
CA THR A 130 4.19 -9.61 6.34
C THR A 130 2.86 -9.37 7.07
N GLU A 131 2.02 -10.40 7.17
CA GLU A 131 0.82 -10.39 7.99
C GLU A 131 1.13 -10.25 9.49
N GLY A 132 2.26 -10.80 9.95
CA GLY A 132 2.65 -10.87 11.35
C GLY A 132 3.71 -9.83 11.78
N THR A 133 3.89 -8.75 11.02
CA THR A 133 4.87 -7.72 11.38
C THR A 133 4.49 -7.00 12.69
N TYR A 134 5.46 -6.85 13.60
CA TYR A 134 5.33 -6.10 14.85
C TYR A 134 6.38 -4.98 14.96
N SER A 135 5.96 -3.89 15.60
CA SER A 135 6.81 -2.77 16.02
C SER A 135 7.05 -2.85 17.53
N PHE A 136 8.24 -2.44 17.97
CA PHE A 136 8.66 -2.52 19.36
C PHE A 136 8.95 -1.15 19.94
N PHE A 137 8.49 -0.92 21.17
CA PHE A 137 8.72 0.31 21.90
C PHE A 137 9.11 0.02 23.35
N PHE A 138 10.18 0.62 23.82
CA PHE A 138 10.73 0.41 25.16
C PHE A 138 11.52 1.65 25.56
N ASP A 139 11.87 1.76 26.84
CA ASP A 139 12.58 2.94 27.33
C ASP A 139 14.00 2.58 27.74
N VAL A 140 14.92 3.52 27.50
CA VAL A 140 16.30 3.45 27.95
C VAL A 140 16.63 4.67 28.79
N THR A 141 17.61 4.57 29.69
CA THR A 141 18.11 5.72 30.44
C THR A 141 19.51 6.09 29.95
N GLU A 142 19.65 7.27 29.36
CA GLU A 142 20.91 7.81 28.88
C GLU A 142 21.18 9.12 29.62
N ARG A 143 22.29 9.19 30.36
CA ARG A 143 22.71 10.40 31.12
C ARG A 143 21.65 10.96 32.08
N GLY A 144 20.85 10.07 32.66
CA GLY A 144 19.79 10.44 33.61
C GLY A 144 18.46 10.83 32.96
N GLU A 145 18.38 10.87 31.63
CA GLU A 145 17.14 11.09 30.89
C GLU A 145 16.54 9.76 30.43
N ARG A 146 15.22 9.62 30.58
CA ARG A 146 14.46 8.48 30.06
C ARG A 146 14.06 8.78 28.63
N LEU A 147 14.50 7.95 27.69
CA LEU A 147 14.27 8.09 26.26
C LEU A 147 13.43 6.93 25.74
N ARG A 148 12.42 7.24 24.94
CA ARG A 148 11.55 6.27 24.28
C ARG A 148 12.20 5.75 23.01
N CYS A 149 12.57 4.48 22.98
CA CYS A 149 13.05 3.80 21.80
C CYS A 149 11.89 3.26 20.96
N GLY A 150 12.02 3.31 19.63
CA GLY A 150 11.03 2.79 18.70
C GLY A 150 11.67 2.03 17.53
N SER A 151 11.01 0.95 17.10
CA SER A 151 11.40 0.15 15.93
C SER A 151 10.18 -0.23 15.09
N PHE A 152 10.31 -0.17 13.77
CA PHE A 152 9.27 -0.62 12.84
C PHE A 152 9.70 -1.87 12.08
N GLY A 153 9.21 -3.03 12.52
CA GLY A 153 9.65 -4.35 12.09
C GLY A 153 9.73 -4.59 10.58
N GLY A 154 8.82 -4.01 9.79
CA GLY A 154 8.67 -4.33 8.37
C GLY A 154 8.35 -3.10 7.54
N ALA A 155 9.35 -2.27 7.28
CA ALA A 155 9.17 -0.98 6.63
C ALA A 155 9.27 -0.99 5.08
N SER A 156 9.50 -2.16 4.47
CA SER A 156 9.74 -2.25 3.01
C SER A 156 8.45 -2.44 2.22
N ALA A 157 8.02 -1.36 1.54
CA ALA A 157 6.85 -1.35 0.66
C ALA A 157 7.06 -2.06 -0.70
N ARG A 158 8.30 -2.41 -1.06
CA ARG A 158 8.60 -3.15 -2.31
C ARG A 158 7.87 -4.49 -2.38
N GLN A 159 7.65 -5.11 -1.21
CA GLN A 159 6.93 -6.37 -1.07
C GLN A 159 5.43 -6.26 -1.35
N LEU A 160 4.89 -5.04 -1.44
CA LEU A 160 3.47 -4.77 -1.62
C LEU A 160 3.07 -4.59 -3.09
N ARG A 161 4.00 -4.69 -4.05
CA ARG A 161 3.72 -4.66 -5.49
C ARG A 161 2.84 -5.83 -5.93
N ARG A 162 1.99 -5.69 -6.96
CA ARG A 162 1.01 -6.72 -7.38
C ARG A 162 1.72 -8.04 -7.72
N PRO A 163 2.81 -8.07 -8.51
CA PRO A 163 3.52 -9.30 -8.80
C PRO A 163 4.02 -10.01 -7.55
N THR A 164 4.47 -9.25 -6.55
CA THR A 164 5.01 -9.79 -5.30
C THR A 164 3.90 -10.37 -4.41
N LEU A 165 2.79 -9.63 -4.23
CA LEU A 165 1.63 -10.10 -3.47
C LEU A 165 1.05 -11.38 -4.08
N LYS A 166 0.88 -11.41 -5.40
CA LYS A 166 0.41 -12.59 -6.13
C LYS A 166 1.35 -13.79 -5.95
N ARG A 167 2.67 -13.60 -6.10
CA ARG A 167 3.67 -14.67 -5.91
C ARG A 167 3.66 -15.23 -4.49
N ARG A 168 3.45 -14.38 -3.48
CA ARG A 168 3.43 -14.77 -2.06
C ARG A 168 2.06 -15.26 -1.58
N ASN A 169 1.03 -15.20 -2.42
CA ASN A 169 -0.36 -15.47 -2.05
C ASN A 169 -0.82 -14.62 -0.84
N VAL A 170 -0.46 -13.34 -0.84
CA VAL A 170 -0.83 -12.38 0.21
C VAL A 170 -1.98 -11.50 -0.31
N PRO A 171 -3.06 -11.28 0.47
CA PRO A 171 -4.18 -10.45 0.02
C PRO A 171 -3.76 -9.04 -0.34
N TYR A 172 -4.42 -8.46 -1.34
CA TYR A 172 -4.17 -7.08 -1.77
C TYR A 172 -4.42 -6.05 -0.67
N ALA A 173 -5.34 -6.37 0.26
CA ALA A 173 -5.61 -5.58 1.47
C ALA A 173 -4.35 -5.29 2.31
N MET A 174 -3.25 -6.03 2.12
CA MET A 174 -1.97 -5.76 2.79
C MET A 174 -1.41 -4.35 2.50
N ARG A 175 -1.71 -3.77 1.32
CA ARG A 175 -1.35 -2.37 1.01
C ARG A 175 -2.01 -1.39 1.98
N ARG A 176 -3.29 -1.60 2.26
CA ARG A 176 -4.05 -0.82 3.22
C ARG A 176 -3.52 -1.01 4.63
N CYS A 177 -3.27 -2.26 5.03
CA CYS A 177 -2.67 -2.57 6.33
C CYS A 177 -1.34 -1.82 6.54
N PHE A 178 -0.48 -1.76 5.53
CA PHE A 178 0.78 -1.02 5.61
C PHE A 178 0.57 0.48 5.87
N LEU A 179 -0.32 1.13 5.12
CA LEU A 179 -0.60 2.56 5.32
C LEU A 179 -1.22 2.83 6.70
N GLN A 180 -2.13 1.96 7.16
CA GLN A 180 -2.71 2.06 8.50
C GLN A 180 -1.65 1.88 9.60
N SER A 181 -0.72 0.95 9.43
CA SER A 181 0.43 0.77 10.32
C SER A 181 1.32 2.01 10.37
N VAL A 182 1.68 2.58 9.21
CA VAL A 182 2.47 3.82 9.15
C VAL A 182 1.73 4.96 9.85
N ALA A 183 0.43 5.14 9.59
CA ALA A 183 -0.38 6.18 10.22
C ALA A 183 -0.47 6.00 11.75
N ALA A 184 -0.69 4.78 12.23
CA ALA A 184 -0.72 4.49 13.67
C ALA A 184 0.63 4.81 14.34
N LEU A 185 1.74 4.45 13.70
CA LEU A 185 3.09 4.69 14.19
C LEU A 185 3.47 6.18 14.26
N ARG A 186 2.85 7.06 13.47
CA ARG A 186 3.05 8.52 13.56
C ARG A 186 2.57 9.11 14.88
N HIS A 187 1.65 8.44 15.57
CA HIS A 187 1.14 8.87 16.87
C HIS A 187 2.00 8.41 18.05
N GLU A 188 3.01 7.57 17.81
CA GLU A 188 3.95 7.11 18.83
C GLU A 188 5.11 8.12 18.97
N HIS A 189 5.35 8.57 20.20
CA HIS A 189 6.51 9.38 20.53
C HIS A 189 7.77 8.51 20.52
N VAL A 190 8.85 8.95 19.86
CA VAL A 190 10.12 8.20 19.76
C VAL A 190 11.28 9.18 19.86
N ASP A 191 12.07 9.06 20.92
CA ASP A 191 13.32 9.82 21.12
C ASP A 191 14.53 9.15 20.48
N LEU A 192 14.46 7.83 20.25
CA LEU A 192 15.57 7.04 19.74
C LEU A 192 15.04 5.98 18.77
N PHE A 193 15.25 6.20 17.47
CA PHE A 193 14.82 5.27 16.44
C PHE A 193 15.90 4.21 16.15
N VAL A 194 15.52 2.92 16.25
CA VAL A 194 16.32 1.78 15.78
C VAL A 194 15.64 1.05 14.63
N GLY A 195 16.37 0.89 13.52
CA GLY A 195 15.88 0.19 12.33
C GLY A 195 16.29 -1.27 12.30
N ASN A 196 15.44 -2.15 11.76
CA ASN A 196 15.76 -3.57 11.51
C ASN A 196 16.85 -3.73 10.43
N HIS A 197 17.15 -2.67 9.68
CA HIS A 197 18.34 -2.57 8.84
C HIS A 197 19.11 -1.27 9.10
N SER A 198 20.44 -1.32 8.99
CA SER A 198 21.31 -0.21 9.38
C SER A 198 21.08 1.07 8.57
N TRP A 199 20.66 0.99 7.31
CA TRP A 199 20.39 2.16 6.48
C TRP A 199 19.09 2.90 6.82
N GLN A 200 18.19 2.30 7.61
CA GLN A 200 16.91 2.93 7.96
C GLN A 200 17.11 4.12 8.90
N ASN A 201 18.08 4.03 9.81
CA ASN A 201 18.39 5.06 10.80
C ASN A 201 19.89 5.44 10.79
N GLN A 202 20.64 5.09 9.73
CA GLN A 202 22.07 5.40 9.56
C GLN A 202 22.95 4.84 10.70
N THR A 203 22.67 3.61 11.15
CA THR A 203 23.34 2.99 12.30
C THR A 203 24.85 2.97 12.17
N ARG A 204 25.39 2.62 11.00
CA ARG A 204 26.85 2.54 10.77
C ARG A 204 27.51 3.91 10.92
N GLU A 205 26.93 4.92 10.29
CA GLU A 205 27.45 6.29 10.30
C GLU A 205 27.38 6.88 11.71
N LYS A 206 26.28 6.65 12.42
CA LYS A 206 26.12 7.07 13.82
C LYS A 206 27.04 6.34 14.79
N ALA A 207 27.30 5.04 14.57
CA ALA A 207 28.26 4.28 15.38
C ALA A 207 29.67 4.87 15.26
N ALA A 208 30.09 5.23 14.05
CA ALA A 208 31.37 5.89 13.81
C ALA A 208 31.46 7.26 14.51
N LEU A 209 30.39 8.07 14.44
CA LEU A 209 30.32 9.35 15.13
C LEU A 209 30.38 9.18 16.65
N LEU A 210 29.61 8.24 17.21
CA LEU A 210 29.58 7.96 18.65
C LEU A 210 30.96 7.54 19.19
N ALA A 211 31.74 6.79 18.40
CA ALA A 211 33.10 6.40 18.74
C ALA A 211 34.09 7.59 18.78
N THR A 212 33.90 8.60 17.92
CA THR A 212 34.81 9.76 17.81
C THR A 212 34.38 10.99 18.61
N ALA A 213 33.09 11.14 18.89
CA ALA A 213 32.50 12.33 19.50
C ALA A 213 31.43 11.95 20.54
N PRO A 214 31.79 11.23 21.62
CA PRO A 214 30.83 10.64 22.53
C PRO A 214 30.07 11.66 23.36
N ALA A 215 30.42 12.95 23.32
CA ALA A 215 29.75 14.00 24.10
C ALA A 215 28.28 14.23 23.67
N VAL A 216 27.90 13.86 22.44
CA VAL A 216 26.52 13.91 21.94
C VAL A 216 26.19 12.54 21.38
N ASN A 217 25.09 11.93 21.82
CA ASN A 217 24.67 10.64 21.29
C ASN A 217 23.90 10.84 19.97
N PRO A 218 24.44 10.44 18.80
CA PRO A 218 23.83 10.72 17.50
C PRO A 218 22.57 9.87 17.22
N PHE A 219 22.26 8.90 18.09
CA PHE A 219 21.01 8.14 18.02
C PHE A 219 19.84 8.85 18.69
N VAL A 220 20.11 9.80 19.59
CA VAL A 220 19.08 10.52 20.35
C VAL A 220 18.58 11.72 19.56
N ASP A 221 17.27 11.76 19.36
CA ASP A 221 16.51 12.85 18.76
C ASP A 221 15.19 13.02 19.51
N THR A 222 15.21 13.83 20.56
CA THR A 222 14.03 14.13 21.40
C THR A 222 12.98 14.98 20.68
N THR A 223 13.25 15.43 19.44
CA THR A 223 12.23 16.07 18.60
C THR A 223 11.35 15.04 17.88
N GLY A 224 11.76 13.77 17.85
CA GLY A 224 11.11 12.69 17.10
C GLY A 224 11.18 12.84 15.58
N LYS A 225 11.94 13.81 15.07
CA LYS A 225 12.00 14.12 13.65
C LYS A 225 12.51 12.93 12.83
N GLN A 226 13.55 12.23 13.29
CA GLN A 226 14.10 11.09 12.57
C GLN A 226 13.09 9.95 12.40
N TRP A 227 12.23 9.74 13.40
CA TRP A 227 11.15 8.76 13.33
C TRP A 227 10.10 9.17 12.29
N LEU A 228 9.66 10.43 12.32
CA LEU A 228 8.68 10.95 11.38
C LEU A 228 9.20 10.99 9.94
N ASP A 229 10.44 11.43 9.73
CA ASP A 229 11.10 11.43 8.42
C ASP A 229 11.19 10.01 7.83
N PHE A 230 11.46 9.01 8.68
CA PHE A 230 11.50 7.61 8.28
C PHE A 230 10.11 7.09 7.85
N LEU A 231 9.05 7.43 8.59
CA LEU A 231 7.68 7.08 8.23
C LEU A 231 7.23 7.77 6.94
N ASP A 232 7.58 9.05 6.75
CA ASP A 232 7.36 9.79 5.50
C ASP A 232 8.03 9.10 4.31
N GLU A 233 9.27 8.65 4.50
CA GLU A 233 10.02 7.94 3.48
C GLU A 233 9.40 6.57 3.15
N CYS A 234 8.88 5.85 4.14
CA CYS A 234 8.15 4.60 3.95
C CYS A 234 6.91 4.81 3.09
N GLU A 235 6.10 5.81 3.43
CA GLU A 235 4.90 6.18 2.70
C GLU A 235 5.23 6.67 1.27
N ARG A 236 6.25 7.51 1.12
CA ARG A 236 6.71 7.99 -0.20
C ARG A 236 7.16 6.83 -1.10
N LYS A 237 7.96 5.89 -0.56
CA LYS A 237 8.40 4.68 -1.28
C LYS A 237 7.23 3.79 -1.65
N PHE A 238 6.26 3.63 -0.75
CA PHE A 238 5.01 2.93 -1.04
C PHE A 238 4.34 3.54 -2.26
N TRP A 239 4.02 4.84 -2.23
CA TRP A 239 3.36 5.52 -3.36
C TRP A 239 4.18 5.46 -4.66
N GLY A 240 5.51 5.52 -4.57
CA GLY A 240 6.41 5.29 -5.71
C GLY A 240 6.19 3.92 -6.36
N HIS A 241 6.23 2.86 -5.56
CA HIS A 241 6.01 1.50 -6.06
C HIS A 241 4.59 1.25 -6.57
N ILE A 242 3.57 1.88 -5.98
CA ILE A 242 2.18 1.79 -6.47
C ILE A 242 2.04 2.44 -7.85
N ARG A 243 2.71 3.58 -8.08
CA ARG A 243 2.73 4.23 -9.40
C ARG A 243 3.45 3.37 -10.45
N GLU A 244 4.59 2.78 -10.11
CA GLU A 244 5.30 1.84 -10.98
C GLU A 244 4.43 0.62 -11.32
N ASP A 245 3.78 0.04 -10.32
CA ASP A 245 2.91 -1.13 -10.47
C ASP A 245 1.73 -0.86 -11.43
N SER A 246 1.16 0.35 -11.43
CA SER A 246 0.13 0.74 -12.39
C SER A 246 0.61 0.88 -13.84
N ARG A 247 1.92 1.00 -14.07
CA ARG A 247 2.53 1.10 -15.42
C ARG A 247 2.95 -0.26 -15.98
N GLU A 248 3.16 -1.25 -15.13
CA GLU A 248 3.71 -2.55 -15.55
C GLU A 248 2.66 -3.56 -16.04
N SER A 249 1.36 -3.27 -15.90
CA SER A 249 0.30 -4.18 -16.35
C SER A 249 -0.86 -3.45 -17.00
N PHE A 250 -1.23 -3.90 -18.19
CA PHE A 250 -2.41 -3.42 -18.90
C PHE A 250 -3.69 -3.60 -18.07
N VAL A 251 -4.52 -2.55 -17.98
CA VAL A 251 -5.80 -2.58 -17.27
C VAL A 251 -6.97 -2.62 -18.25
N THR A 252 -7.74 -3.71 -18.20
CA THR A 252 -9.04 -3.85 -18.86
C THR A 252 -10.11 -3.32 -17.92
N TYR A 253 -10.54 -2.07 -18.11
CA TYR A 253 -11.63 -1.49 -17.32
C TYR A 253 -12.98 -1.90 -17.93
N ALA A 254 -13.79 -2.63 -17.17
CA ALA A 254 -15.19 -2.85 -17.50
C ALA A 254 -15.94 -1.51 -17.39
N HIS A 255 -16.26 -0.90 -18.54
CA HIS A 255 -16.85 0.45 -18.65
C HIS A 255 -18.29 0.47 -18.15
N ARG A 256 -18.51 1.07 -16.97
CA ARG A 256 -19.77 1.01 -16.23
C ARG A 256 -20.19 -0.43 -15.91
N GLY A 257 -19.20 -1.30 -15.69
CA GLY A 257 -19.35 -2.75 -15.72
C GLY A 257 -19.30 -3.33 -17.14
N ALA A 258 -19.77 -4.55 -17.36
CA ALA A 258 -19.82 -5.16 -18.70
C ALA A 258 -21.04 -4.66 -19.49
N SER A 259 -21.11 -3.34 -19.71
CA SER A 259 -22.29 -2.61 -20.20
C SER A 259 -22.74 -2.96 -21.62
N ALA A 260 -21.96 -3.76 -22.37
CA ALA A 260 -22.42 -4.37 -23.63
C ALA A 260 -23.49 -5.44 -23.39
N TYR A 261 -23.53 -6.05 -22.20
CA TYR A 261 -24.35 -7.24 -21.91
C TYR A 261 -25.41 -7.03 -20.84
N THR A 262 -25.22 -6.04 -19.97
CA THR A 262 -26.06 -5.80 -18.78
C THR A 262 -26.34 -4.30 -18.59
N PRO A 263 -27.39 -3.91 -17.84
CA PRO A 263 -27.66 -2.49 -17.56
C PRO A 263 -26.44 -1.85 -16.89
N GLU A 264 -25.92 -0.76 -17.46
CA GLU A 264 -24.69 -0.09 -17.00
C GLU A 264 -24.80 0.43 -15.55
N ASN A 265 -23.67 0.57 -14.84
CA ASN A 265 -23.59 1.08 -13.46
C ASN A 265 -24.46 0.31 -12.44
N THR A 266 -24.64 -1.00 -12.66
CA THR A 266 -25.37 -1.91 -11.75
C THR A 266 -24.48 -2.99 -11.17
N MET A 267 -24.88 -3.61 -10.05
CA MET A 267 -24.12 -4.70 -9.45
C MET A 267 -23.97 -5.88 -10.41
N LEU A 268 -25.03 -6.19 -11.16
CA LEU A 268 -25.01 -7.19 -12.23
C LEU A 268 -23.92 -6.87 -13.26
N ALA A 269 -23.80 -5.63 -13.71
CA ALA A 269 -22.78 -5.23 -14.67
C ALA A 269 -21.36 -5.33 -14.12
N PHE A 270 -21.14 -4.88 -12.88
CA PHE A 270 -19.84 -4.96 -12.25
C PHE A 270 -19.39 -6.40 -12.03
N TYR A 271 -20.26 -7.24 -11.45
CA TYR A 271 -19.96 -8.66 -11.27
C TYR A 271 -19.72 -9.36 -12.61
N THR A 272 -20.52 -9.08 -13.64
CA THR A 272 -20.32 -9.66 -14.98
C THR A 272 -18.94 -9.31 -15.54
N GLY A 273 -18.51 -8.04 -15.43
CA GLY A 273 -17.18 -7.63 -15.86
C GLY A 273 -16.07 -8.37 -15.11
N VAL A 274 -16.22 -8.54 -13.79
CA VAL A 274 -15.25 -9.29 -12.98
C VAL A 274 -15.24 -10.78 -13.36
N TYR A 275 -16.41 -11.39 -13.58
CA TYR A 275 -16.52 -12.79 -14.01
C TYR A 275 -15.90 -13.04 -15.38
N MET A 276 -15.93 -12.03 -16.27
CA MET A 276 -15.25 -12.05 -17.57
C MET A 276 -13.73 -11.90 -17.46
N GLY A 277 -13.21 -11.57 -16.27
CA GLY A 277 -11.78 -11.45 -16.01
C GLY A 277 -11.22 -10.03 -16.10
N ALA A 278 -12.08 -9.00 -16.14
CA ALA A 278 -11.61 -7.62 -16.08
C ALA A 278 -10.81 -7.39 -14.80
N ASN A 279 -9.64 -6.76 -14.91
CA ASN A 279 -8.80 -6.37 -13.78
C ASN A 279 -8.99 -4.90 -13.38
N GLY A 280 -9.94 -4.19 -14.00
CA GLY A 280 -10.43 -2.90 -13.55
C GLY A 280 -11.91 -2.69 -13.79
N ILE A 281 -12.48 -1.73 -13.06
CA ILE A 281 -13.86 -1.26 -13.23
C ILE A 281 -13.83 0.25 -13.39
N GLU A 282 -14.58 0.75 -14.38
CA GLU A 282 -14.89 2.16 -14.49
C GLU A 282 -16.37 2.38 -14.15
N THR A 283 -16.68 3.49 -13.49
CA THR A 283 -18.06 3.85 -13.12
C THR A 283 -18.20 5.36 -12.94
N ASP A 284 -19.43 5.84 -13.02
CA ASP A 284 -19.78 7.27 -12.96
C ASP A 284 -20.42 7.64 -11.62
N VAL A 285 -20.09 8.76 -11.00
CA VAL A 285 -20.66 9.20 -9.71
C VAL A 285 -21.43 10.51 -9.84
N ARG A 286 -22.62 10.54 -9.24
CA ARG A 286 -23.47 11.72 -9.04
C ARG A 286 -23.99 11.75 -7.60
N ARG A 287 -24.53 12.90 -7.16
CA ARG A 287 -25.17 13.03 -5.85
C ARG A 287 -26.67 13.23 -5.97
N THR A 288 -27.45 12.58 -5.11
CA THR A 288 -28.89 12.79 -4.98
C THR A 288 -29.22 14.06 -4.20
N LYS A 289 -30.50 14.45 -4.18
CA LYS A 289 -31.02 15.59 -3.41
C LYS A 289 -30.75 15.47 -1.91
N ASP A 290 -30.84 14.25 -1.38
CA ASP A 290 -30.59 13.90 0.03
C ASP A 290 -29.13 13.56 0.32
N GLY A 291 -28.21 13.83 -0.61
CA GLY A 291 -26.76 13.78 -0.38
C GLY A 291 -26.11 12.42 -0.61
N VAL A 292 -26.84 11.41 -1.10
CA VAL A 292 -26.30 10.07 -1.36
C VAL A 292 -25.51 10.06 -2.66
N LEU A 293 -24.31 9.47 -2.64
CA LEU A 293 -23.49 9.26 -3.83
C LEU A 293 -23.96 8.00 -4.57
N VAL A 294 -24.43 8.17 -5.81
CA VAL A 294 -25.00 7.11 -6.65
C VAL A 294 -24.20 6.92 -7.93
N LEU A 295 -24.21 5.68 -8.43
CA LEU A 295 -23.52 5.32 -9.66
C LEU A 295 -24.44 5.53 -10.86
N HIS A 296 -24.22 6.61 -11.62
CA HIS A 296 -25.09 6.98 -12.73
C HIS A 296 -24.41 7.93 -13.73
N HIS A 297 -24.48 7.58 -15.03
CA HIS A 297 -23.82 8.35 -16.09
C HIS A 297 -24.54 9.66 -16.42
N ASP A 298 -25.80 9.58 -16.86
CA ASP A 298 -26.56 10.73 -17.36
C ASP A 298 -27.09 11.59 -16.22
N SER A 299 -27.48 12.83 -16.51
CA SER A 299 -28.11 13.71 -15.52
C SER A 299 -29.50 13.21 -15.10
N THR A 300 -30.20 12.44 -15.93
CA THR A 300 -31.54 11.88 -15.67
C THR A 300 -31.52 10.35 -15.85
N PRO A 301 -32.37 9.59 -15.14
CA PRO A 301 -32.38 8.13 -15.24
C PRO A 301 -33.11 7.58 -16.48
N ALA A 302 -33.68 8.45 -17.33
CA ALA A 302 -34.59 8.05 -18.41
C ALA A 302 -34.03 6.97 -19.35
N ARG A 303 -32.78 7.11 -19.80
CA ARG A 303 -32.17 6.17 -20.75
C ARG A 303 -32.06 4.74 -20.19
N MET A 304 -31.86 4.59 -18.88
CA MET A 304 -31.69 3.28 -18.25
C MET A 304 -32.97 2.72 -17.66
N CYS A 305 -33.83 3.60 -17.13
CA CYS A 305 -34.96 3.21 -16.28
C CYS A 305 -36.34 3.43 -16.94
N GLY A 306 -36.38 4.05 -18.12
CA GLY A 306 -37.61 4.28 -18.89
C GLY A 306 -37.81 5.74 -19.30
N GLU A 307 -38.39 5.94 -20.49
CA GLU A 307 -38.69 7.27 -21.02
C GLU A 307 -39.63 8.09 -20.11
N GLY A 308 -39.49 9.42 -20.13
CA GLY A 308 -40.31 10.34 -19.33
C GLY A 308 -39.80 10.56 -17.89
N LEU A 309 -38.70 9.93 -17.49
CA LEU A 309 -38.02 10.21 -16.23
C LEU A 309 -37.02 11.37 -16.38
N ASP A 310 -37.55 12.58 -16.64
CA ASP A 310 -36.75 13.77 -16.96
C ASP A 310 -36.22 14.52 -15.72
N THR A 311 -36.62 14.11 -14.52
CA THR A 311 -36.11 14.72 -13.28
C THR A 311 -34.62 14.41 -13.13
N PRO A 312 -33.76 15.43 -12.93
CA PRO A 312 -32.34 15.21 -12.69
C PRO A 312 -32.09 14.37 -11.43
N VAL A 313 -31.08 13.50 -11.47
CA VAL A 313 -30.62 12.69 -10.32
C VAL A 313 -30.35 13.56 -9.09
N ALA A 314 -29.79 14.76 -9.29
CA ALA A 314 -29.52 15.73 -8.23
C ALA A 314 -30.78 16.29 -7.54
N GLU A 315 -31.95 16.11 -8.14
CA GLU A 315 -33.24 16.55 -7.60
C GLU A 315 -34.10 15.39 -7.06
N MET A 316 -33.67 14.15 -7.28
CA MET A 316 -34.32 12.94 -6.75
C MET A 316 -33.70 12.52 -5.42
N THR A 317 -34.49 11.92 -4.52
CA THR A 317 -33.96 11.26 -3.32
C THR A 317 -33.43 9.87 -3.67
N TRP A 318 -32.55 9.31 -2.84
CA TRP A 318 -32.08 7.93 -3.02
C TRP A 318 -33.25 6.93 -3.04
N ALA A 319 -34.22 7.09 -2.13
CA ALA A 319 -35.39 6.21 -2.09
C ALA A 319 -36.20 6.21 -3.41
N ALA A 320 -36.31 7.37 -4.06
CA ALA A 320 -36.99 7.48 -5.36
C ALA A 320 -36.20 6.78 -6.47
N LEU A 321 -34.87 6.95 -6.50
CA LEU A 321 -34.01 6.27 -7.47
C LEU A 321 -33.99 4.75 -7.25
N GLN A 322 -33.90 4.29 -6.00
CA GLN A 322 -33.87 2.86 -5.66
C GLN A 322 -35.16 2.13 -6.08
N ALA A 323 -36.29 2.83 -6.17
CA ALA A 323 -37.54 2.28 -6.67
C ALA A 323 -37.50 1.98 -8.17
N LEU A 324 -36.64 2.67 -8.94
CA LEU A 324 -36.46 2.45 -10.37
C LEU A 324 -35.77 1.11 -10.65
N THR A 325 -35.85 0.68 -11.91
CA THR A 325 -35.19 -0.55 -12.38
C THR A 325 -34.48 -0.23 -13.69
N ALA A 326 -33.16 -0.41 -13.70
CA ALA A 326 -32.37 -0.26 -14.91
C ALA A 326 -32.55 -1.50 -15.79
N THR A 327 -32.72 -1.32 -17.10
CA THR A 327 -32.97 -2.43 -18.03
C THR A 327 -32.08 -2.36 -19.26
N LYS A 328 -31.72 -3.53 -19.81
CA LYS A 328 -30.98 -3.68 -21.06
C LYS A 328 -31.16 -5.09 -21.59
N ASP A 329 -31.56 -5.25 -22.86
CA ASP A 329 -31.62 -6.54 -23.56
C ASP A 329 -32.30 -7.68 -22.75
N GLY A 330 -33.40 -7.37 -22.07
CA GLY A 330 -34.15 -8.32 -21.24
C GLY A 330 -33.57 -8.59 -19.84
N GLN A 331 -32.41 -8.03 -19.52
CA GLN A 331 -31.84 -8.00 -18.18
C GLN A 331 -32.33 -6.78 -17.41
N SER A 332 -32.40 -6.91 -16.08
CA SER A 332 -32.80 -5.82 -15.19
C SER A 332 -32.04 -5.88 -13.87
N ASP A 333 -31.68 -4.72 -13.32
CA ASP A 333 -31.08 -4.62 -11.99
C ASP A 333 -31.43 -3.26 -11.34
N LYS A 334 -31.05 -3.08 -10.08
CA LYS A 334 -31.22 -1.84 -9.32
C LYS A 334 -30.04 -0.88 -9.51
N LEU A 335 -30.35 0.40 -9.35
CA LEU A 335 -29.33 1.45 -9.21
C LEU A 335 -28.51 1.22 -7.94
N VAL A 336 -27.26 1.68 -7.95
CA VAL A 336 -26.25 1.32 -6.94
C VAL A 336 -25.67 2.58 -6.31
N THR A 337 -25.38 2.55 -5.02
CA THR A 337 -24.63 3.61 -4.34
C THR A 337 -23.12 3.39 -4.47
N LEU A 338 -22.33 4.46 -4.37
CA LEU A 338 -20.86 4.30 -4.32
C LEU A 338 -20.43 3.46 -3.11
N GLU A 339 -21.13 3.57 -1.98
CA GLU A 339 -20.84 2.80 -0.77
C GLU A 339 -21.06 1.29 -0.98
N ASP A 340 -22.21 0.89 -1.54
CA ASP A 340 -22.51 -0.52 -1.84
C ASP A 340 -21.49 -1.11 -2.81
N PHE A 341 -21.13 -0.35 -3.85
CA PHE A 341 -20.08 -0.74 -4.78
C PHE A 341 -18.74 -0.99 -4.07
N LEU A 342 -18.29 -0.05 -3.23
CA LEU A 342 -17.01 -0.19 -2.53
C LEU A 342 -17.01 -1.35 -1.54
N LEU A 343 -18.13 -1.64 -0.85
CA LEU A 343 -18.26 -2.82 0.01
C LEU A 343 -17.97 -4.12 -0.75
N HIS A 344 -18.40 -4.22 -2.02
CA HIS A 344 -18.23 -5.42 -2.82
C HIS A 344 -16.90 -5.53 -3.57
N PHE A 345 -16.28 -4.41 -3.93
CA PHE A 345 -15.14 -4.42 -4.84
C PHE A 345 -13.84 -3.82 -4.26
N ALA A 346 -13.88 -2.95 -3.25
CA ALA A 346 -12.68 -2.26 -2.72
C ALA A 346 -11.56 -3.21 -2.24
N HIS A 347 -11.94 -4.39 -1.73
CA HIS A 347 -11.01 -5.39 -1.23
C HIS A 347 -10.34 -6.26 -2.33
N ARG A 348 -10.79 -6.13 -3.58
CA ARG A 348 -10.30 -6.93 -4.71
C ARG A 348 -9.02 -6.33 -5.29
N ASP A 349 -8.18 -7.20 -5.86
CA ASP A 349 -6.97 -6.82 -6.61
C ASP A 349 -7.35 -6.23 -7.99
N MET A 350 -7.95 -5.05 -7.98
CA MET A 350 -8.47 -4.37 -9.17
C MET A 350 -8.06 -2.90 -9.19
N THR A 351 -8.09 -2.29 -10.37
CA THR A 351 -7.92 -0.85 -10.53
C THR A 351 -9.27 -0.21 -10.84
N PHE A 352 -9.55 0.94 -10.25
CA PHE A 352 -10.83 1.64 -10.37
C PHE A 352 -10.65 2.98 -11.06
N ALA A 353 -11.54 3.29 -11.99
CA ALA A 353 -11.72 4.62 -12.53
C ALA A 353 -13.08 5.16 -12.07
N ILE A 354 -13.07 6.16 -11.18
CA ILE A 354 -14.28 6.74 -10.61
C ILE A 354 -14.49 8.11 -11.26
N GLU A 355 -15.45 8.21 -12.18
CA GLU A 355 -15.70 9.44 -12.92
C GLU A 355 -16.62 10.41 -12.15
N LEU A 356 -16.15 11.63 -11.89
CA LEU A 356 -16.96 12.72 -11.35
C LEU A 356 -17.80 13.34 -12.46
N LYS A 357 -19.12 13.16 -12.41
CA LYS A 357 -20.08 13.69 -13.40
C LYS A 357 -20.77 14.98 -12.98
N GLN A 358 -20.41 15.51 -11.82
CA GLN A 358 -21.06 16.67 -11.21
C GLN A 358 -20.05 17.41 -10.32
N GLU A 359 -20.15 18.73 -10.29
CA GLU A 359 -19.41 19.59 -9.37
C GLU A 359 -19.94 19.48 -7.93
N GLY A 360 -19.06 19.70 -6.94
CA GLY A 360 -19.46 19.83 -5.54
C GLY A 360 -19.65 18.50 -4.82
N ILE A 361 -19.15 17.40 -5.41
CA ILE A 361 -19.13 16.06 -4.82
C ILE A 361 -17.71 15.61 -4.44
N GLU A 362 -16.69 16.43 -4.72
CA GLU A 362 -15.27 16.05 -4.67
C GLU A 362 -14.86 15.62 -3.25
N ALA A 363 -15.22 16.43 -2.25
CA ALA A 363 -14.89 16.13 -0.85
C ALA A 363 -15.64 14.90 -0.33
N ASP A 364 -16.91 14.72 -0.72
CA ASP A 364 -17.74 13.58 -0.32
C ASP A 364 -17.21 12.28 -0.93
N VAL A 365 -16.85 12.30 -2.22
CA VAL A 365 -16.23 11.15 -2.90
C VAL A 365 -14.86 10.85 -2.30
N ALA A 366 -14.03 11.87 -2.02
CA ALA A 366 -12.74 11.67 -1.37
C ALA A 366 -12.89 11.03 0.01
N ALA A 367 -13.82 11.52 0.84
CA ALA A 367 -14.10 10.95 2.16
C ALA A 367 -14.56 9.50 2.06
N MET A 368 -15.44 9.18 1.10
CA MET A 368 -15.89 7.81 0.85
C MET A 368 -14.71 6.91 0.45
N LEU A 369 -13.91 7.33 -0.53
CA LEU A 369 -12.76 6.53 -0.98
C LEU A 369 -11.70 6.33 0.12
N ARG A 370 -11.44 7.34 0.97
CA ARG A 370 -10.55 7.22 2.14
C ARG A 370 -11.07 6.19 3.13
N ARG A 371 -12.37 6.19 3.42
CA ARG A 371 -12.98 5.23 4.35
C ARG A 371 -12.78 3.77 3.93
N PHE A 372 -12.60 3.53 2.63
CA PHE A 372 -12.30 2.20 2.08
C PHE A 372 -10.81 2.00 1.73
N ASP A 373 -9.96 2.98 2.03
CA ASP A 373 -8.51 3.02 1.72
C ASP A 373 -8.19 2.76 0.24
N MET A 374 -8.95 3.42 -0.64
CA MET A 374 -8.94 3.22 -2.08
C MET A 374 -7.86 4.01 -2.84
N GLN A 375 -7.08 4.83 -2.14
CA GLN A 375 -5.99 5.67 -2.67
C GLN A 375 -5.05 4.87 -3.59
N PRO A 376 -4.59 3.64 -3.26
CA PRO A 376 -3.64 2.89 -4.11
C PRO A 376 -4.23 2.37 -5.42
N ASN A 377 -5.55 2.28 -5.52
CA ASN A 377 -6.22 1.53 -6.58
C ASN A 377 -7.07 2.39 -7.49
N THR A 378 -7.28 3.65 -7.13
CA THR A 378 -8.28 4.48 -7.80
C THR A 378 -7.62 5.60 -8.56
N PHE A 379 -8.07 5.78 -9.80
CA PHE A 379 -7.96 7.03 -10.54
C PHE A 379 -9.31 7.72 -10.46
N VAL A 380 -9.34 8.93 -9.92
CA VAL A 380 -10.54 9.77 -10.01
C VAL A 380 -10.47 10.52 -11.33
N THR A 381 -11.50 10.35 -12.16
CA THR A 381 -11.50 10.88 -13.52
C THR A 381 -12.65 11.85 -13.76
N SER A 382 -12.52 12.71 -14.77
CA SER A 382 -13.62 13.56 -15.24
C SER A 382 -13.26 14.15 -16.59
N PHE A 383 -14.27 14.56 -17.36
CA PHE A 383 -14.05 15.45 -18.51
C PHE A 383 -13.78 16.90 -18.10
N HIS A 384 -14.13 17.27 -16.87
CA HIS A 384 -14.01 18.64 -16.36
C HIS A 384 -12.75 18.79 -15.50
N ALA A 385 -11.72 19.46 -16.05
CA ALA A 385 -10.47 19.74 -15.31
C ALA A 385 -10.70 20.47 -13.98
N ALA A 386 -11.73 21.32 -13.90
CA ALA A 386 -12.09 22.02 -12.67
C ALA A 386 -12.43 21.04 -11.52
N TYR A 387 -13.17 19.96 -11.81
CA TYR A 387 -13.56 18.97 -10.80
C TYR A 387 -12.33 18.21 -10.32
N LEU A 388 -11.40 17.88 -11.24
CA LEU A 388 -10.15 17.21 -10.88
C LEU A 388 -9.23 18.09 -10.04
N ARG A 389 -9.14 19.39 -10.35
CA ARG A 389 -8.37 20.36 -9.54
C ARG A 389 -8.98 20.52 -8.15
N ALA A 390 -10.31 20.65 -8.06
CA ALA A 390 -11.02 20.71 -6.78
C ALA A 390 -10.82 19.42 -5.97
N PHE A 391 -10.87 18.25 -6.61
CA PHE A 391 -10.61 16.97 -5.99
C PHE A 391 -9.17 16.85 -5.48
N LYS A 392 -8.16 17.18 -6.29
CA LYS A 392 -6.75 17.20 -5.86
C LYS A 392 -6.49 18.17 -4.70
N ALA A 393 -7.20 19.30 -4.65
CA ALA A 393 -7.04 20.26 -3.54
C ALA A 393 -7.50 19.67 -2.20
N VAL A 394 -8.55 18.86 -2.18
CA VAL A 394 -9.07 18.21 -0.95
C VAL A 394 -8.47 16.83 -0.69
N ALA A 395 -7.89 16.20 -1.71
CA ALA A 395 -7.40 14.82 -1.67
C ALA A 395 -6.15 14.60 -2.55
N PRO A 396 -5.03 15.28 -2.24
CA PRO A 396 -3.81 15.23 -3.05
C PRO A 396 -3.18 13.84 -3.13
N GLU A 397 -3.47 12.96 -2.18
CA GLU A 397 -2.97 11.58 -2.11
C GLU A 397 -3.58 10.64 -3.15
N PHE A 398 -4.74 10.98 -3.72
CA PHE A 398 -5.38 10.20 -4.76
C PHE A 398 -4.81 10.52 -6.14
N ARG A 399 -4.75 9.51 -7.00
CA ARG A 399 -4.42 9.73 -8.41
C ARG A 399 -5.61 10.27 -9.17
N VAL A 400 -5.34 11.13 -10.16
CA VAL A 400 -6.39 11.63 -11.07
C VAL A 400 -6.04 11.37 -12.52
N GLY A 401 -7.08 11.16 -13.32
CA GLY A 401 -6.99 10.99 -14.77
C GLY A 401 -7.91 11.95 -15.51
N TRP A 402 -7.39 12.69 -16.50
CA TRP A 402 -8.23 13.63 -17.26
C TRP A 402 -8.74 13.00 -18.55
N LEU A 403 -10.06 12.86 -18.65
CA LEU A 403 -10.77 12.52 -19.89
C LEU A 403 -10.80 13.73 -20.80
N VAL A 404 -10.11 13.63 -21.93
CA VAL A 404 -9.98 14.73 -22.90
C VAL A 404 -10.58 14.33 -24.24
N LYS A 405 -11.05 15.32 -24.99
CA LYS A 405 -11.54 15.13 -26.36
C LYS A 405 -10.43 15.28 -27.40
N GLU A 406 -9.42 16.08 -27.07
CA GLU A 406 -8.26 16.38 -27.90
C GLU A 406 -7.02 16.42 -26.99
N VAL A 407 -5.84 16.16 -27.55
CA VAL A 407 -4.57 16.26 -26.81
C VAL A 407 -3.71 17.33 -27.46
N THR A 408 -3.53 18.44 -26.76
CA THR A 408 -2.68 19.57 -27.16
C THR A 408 -1.55 19.77 -26.15
N GLU A 409 -0.56 20.61 -26.48
CA GLU A 409 0.48 20.97 -25.50
C GLU A 409 -0.09 21.69 -24.27
N GLU A 410 -1.12 22.52 -24.43
CA GLU A 410 -1.84 23.14 -23.31
C GLU A 410 -2.51 22.08 -22.43
N THR A 411 -3.06 21.04 -23.05
CA THR A 411 -3.66 19.90 -22.33
C THR A 411 -2.60 19.19 -21.48
N LEU A 412 -1.44 18.88 -22.07
CA LEU A 412 -0.32 18.24 -21.37
C LEU A 412 0.25 19.14 -20.26
N ALA A 413 0.36 20.45 -20.50
CA ALA A 413 0.80 21.40 -19.49
C ALA A 413 -0.15 21.46 -18.29
N ALA A 414 -1.47 21.52 -18.54
CA ALA A 414 -2.47 21.53 -17.49
C ALA A 414 -2.54 20.21 -16.69
N LEU A 415 -2.30 19.06 -17.33
CA LEU A 415 -2.13 17.78 -16.63
C LEU A 415 -0.93 17.80 -15.67
N ARG A 416 0.23 18.32 -16.12
CA ARG A 416 1.44 18.44 -15.29
C ARG A 416 1.21 19.37 -14.10
N GLU A 417 0.62 20.54 -14.35
CA GLU A 417 0.33 21.54 -13.32
C GLU A 417 -0.61 20.99 -12.24
N MET A 418 -1.59 20.18 -12.62
CA MET A 418 -2.52 19.54 -11.70
C MET A 418 -1.91 18.37 -10.93
N GLY A 419 -0.74 17.88 -11.33
CA GLY A 419 -0.19 16.62 -10.82
C GLY A 419 -1.07 15.42 -11.17
N ALA A 420 -1.62 15.41 -12.39
CA ALA A 420 -2.40 14.29 -12.90
C ALA A 420 -1.49 13.12 -13.29
N ASP A 421 -1.96 11.91 -13.00
CA ASP A 421 -1.21 10.68 -13.22
C ASP A 421 -1.54 10.03 -14.57
N GLU A 422 -2.76 10.25 -15.07
CA GLU A 422 -3.31 9.57 -16.24
C GLU A 422 -3.89 10.56 -17.27
N LEU A 423 -3.45 10.44 -18.53
CA LEU A 423 -4.07 11.07 -19.69
C LEU A 423 -5.08 10.09 -20.28
N CYS A 424 -6.33 10.52 -20.46
CA CYS A 424 -7.38 9.66 -21.01
C CYS A 424 -7.90 10.18 -22.36
N PRO A 425 -7.26 9.84 -23.49
CA PRO A 425 -7.66 10.30 -24.82
C PRO A 425 -8.77 9.40 -25.41
N PRO A 426 -9.52 9.88 -26.42
CA PRO A 426 -10.39 9.01 -27.18
C PRO A 426 -9.55 8.02 -28.00
N ALA A 427 -10.01 6.78 -28.08
CA ALA A 427 -9.36 5.69 -28.79
C ALA A 427 -9.01 6.03 -30.25
N ALA A 428 -9.80 6.89 -30.88
CA ALA A 428 -9.59 7.36 -32.26
C ALA A 428 -8.33 8.21 -32.45
N LEU A 429 -7.78 8.82 -31.40
CA LEU A 429 -6.56 9.63 -31.46
C LEU A 429 -5.29 8.85 -31.11
N VAL A 430 -5.43 7.61 -30.64
CA VAL A 430 -4.31 6.83 -30.13
C VAL A 430 -3.49 6.25 -31.29
N THR A 431 -2.18 6.53 -31.28
CA THR A 431 -1.18 5.90 -32.16
C THR A 431 0.06 5.54 -31.35
N PRO A 432 0.85 4.52 -31.74
CA PRO A 432 2.06 4.14 -30.99
C PRO A 432 2.99 5.32 -30.70
N ALA A 433 3.25 6.17 -31.70
CA ALA A 433 4.15 7.31 -31.56
C ALA A 433 3.65 8.36 -30.55
N LEU A 434 2.33 8.58 -30.49
CA LEU A 434 1.74 9.50 -29.51
C LEU A 434 1.78 8.89 -28.10
N VAL A 435 1.53 7.59 -27.98
CA VAL A 435 1.61 6.89 -26.69
C VAL A 435 3.03 6.95 -26.13
N ASP A 436 4.05 6.65 -26.95
CA ASP A 436 5.45 6.77 -26.56
C ASP A 436 5.79 8.20 -26.08
N ALA A 437 5.28 9.22 -26.78
CA ALA A 437 5.49 10.61 -26.39
C ALA A 437 4.80 10.97 -25.06
N TRP A 438 3.59 10.46 -24.80
CA TRP A 438 2.87 10.71 -23.54
C TRP A 438 3.47 9.94 -22.36
N HIS A 439 3.96 8.73 -22.60
CA HIS A 439 4.76 7.97 -21.63
C HIS A 439 6.06 8.70 -21.28
N ALA A 440 6.78 9.22 -22.29
CA ALA A 440 7.98 10.03 -22.08
C ALA A 440 7.69 11.34 -21.31
N ALA A 441 6.47 11.88 -21.47
CA ALA A 441 5.97 13.01 -20.69
C ALA A 441 5.57 12.64 -19.24
N GLY A 442 5.61 11.35 -18.88
CA GLY A 442 5.38 10.86 -17.53
C GLY A 442 3.94 10.46 -17.22
N PHE A 443 3.06 10.37 -18.22
CA PHE A 443 1.65 10.00 -18.03
C PHE A 443 1.41 8.52 -18.24
N ASN A 444 0.48 7.94 -17.48
CA ASN A 444 -0.21 6.72 -17.91
C ASN A 444 -1.25 7.10 -18.96
N VAL A 445 -1.50 6.23 -19.94
CA VAL A 445 -2.44 6.47 -21.04
C VAL A 445 -3.58 5.46 -20.95
N ARG A 446 -4.81 5.95 -20.75
CA ARG A 446 -6.03 5.13 -20.73
C ARG A 446 -7.04 5.59 -21.76
N ALA A 447 -7.28 4.79 -22.80
CA ALA A 447 -8.21 5.19 -23.85
C ALA A 447 -9.68 5.02 -23.45
N TRP A 448 -10.54 5.94 -23.89
CA TRP A 448 -12.00 5.81 -23.82
C TRP A 448 -12.65 5.82 -25.21
N GLY A 449 -13.92 5.42 -25.31
CA GLY A 449 -14.63 5.36 -26.60
C GLY A 449 -14.20 4.17 -27.46
N VAL A 450 -13.73 3.09 -26.84
CA VAL A 450 -13.35 1.86 -27.54
C VAL A 450 -14.60 1.11 -28.00
N ASN A 451 -14.56 0.65 -29.24
CA ASN A 451 -15.55 -0.21 -29.86
C ASN A 451 -14.85 -1.43 -30.51
N ARG A 452 -15.61 -2.38 -31.04
CA ARG A 452 -15.05 -3.62 -31.60
C ARG A 452 -14.14 -3.39 -32.81
N GLU A 453 -14.31 -2.27 -33.52
CA GLU A 453 -13.53 -1.93 -34.71
C GLU A 453 -12.15 -1.37 -34.35
N ASN A 454 -12.06 -0.54 -33.31
CA ASN A 454 -10.82 0.11 -32.92
C ASN A 454 -10.04 -0.60 -31.79
N MET A 455 -10.70 -1.45 -30.98
CA MET A 455 -10.12 -2.10 -29.79
C MET A 455 -8.72 -2.68 -30.01
N ARG A 456 -8.54 -3.44 -31.10
CA ARG A 456 -7.26 -4.12 -31.37
C ARG A 456 -6.14 -3.13 -31.66
N ALA A 457 -6.40 -2.13 -32.49
CA ALA A 457 -5.43 -1.09 -32.83
C ALA A 457 -5.09 -0.22 -31.61
N THR A 458 -6.09 0.10 -30.79
CA THR A 458 -5.91 0.84 -29.54
C THR A 458 -5.06 0.07 -28.53
N TYR A 459 -5.24 -1.25 -28.40
CA TYR A 459 -4.37 -2.10 -27.57
C TYR A 459 -2.95 -2.18 -28.12
N ASP A 460 -2.81 -2.44 -29.42
CA ASP A 460 -1.52 -2.60 -30.08
C ASP A 460 -0.69 -1.30 -30.11
N ALA A 461 -1.33 -0.14 -29.86
CA ALA A 461 -0.65 1.14 -29.71
C ALA A 461 0.13 1.29 -28.39
N GLY A 462 0.06 0.33 -27.47
CA GLY A 462 0.90 0.29 -26.27
C GLY A 462 0.40 1.10 -25.08
N ILE A 463 -0.89 1.46 -25.06
CA ILE A 463 -1.49 2.16 -23.90
C ILE A 463 -1.54 1.28 -22.65
N ASP A 464 -1.70 1.90 -21.48
CA ASP A 464 -1.70 1.22 -20.17
C ASP A 464 -3.06 0.63 -19.80
N GLY A 465 -4.14 1.08 -20.44
CA GLY A 465 -5.46 0.51 -20.24
C GLY A 465 -6.52 1.12 -21.14
N MET A 466 -7.72 0.59 -21.09
CA MET A 466 -8.87 1.19 -21.78
C MET A 466 -10.18 0.82 -21.10
N THR A 467 -11.18 1.67 -21.27
CA THR A 467 -12.57 1.35 -20.92
C THR A 467 -13.26 0.64 -22.08
N VAL A 468 -13.77 -0.56 -21.83
CA VAL A 468 -14.50 -1.36 -22.83
C VAL A 468 -15.83 -1.86 -22.27
N ASN A 469 -16.84 -1.89 -23.13
CA ASN A 469 -18.17 -2.41 -22.76
C ASN A 469 -18.20 -3.96 -22.73
N PHE A 470 -17.25 -4.61 -23.41
CA PHE A 470 -17.16 -6.05 -23.67
C PHE A 470 -15.77 -6.58 -23.24
N PRO A 471 -15.50 -6.67 -21.92
CA PRO A 471 -14.16 -7.00 -21.43
C PRO A 471 -13.64 -8.38 -21.86
N ASP A 472 -14.53 -9.35 -22.07
CA ASP A 472 -14.23 -10.70 -22.53
C ASP A 472 -13.54 -10.73 -23.91
N GLU A 473 -14.02 -9.95 -24.88
CA GLU A 473 -13.42 -9.93 -26.22
C GLU A 473 -12.01 -9.30 -26.20
N LEU A 474 -11.81 -8.25 -25.40
CA LEU A 474 -10.48 -7.65 -25.20
C LEU A 474 -9.53 -8.65 -24.55
N LEU A 475 -9.96 -9.32 -23.48
CA LEU A 475 -9.13 -10.30 -22.78
C LEU A 475 -8.78 -11.50 -23.66
N ALA A 476 -9.71 -11.97 -24.50
CA ALA A 476 -9.44 -13.00 -25.49
C ALA A 476 -8.37 -12.55 -26.50
N TYR A 477 -8.43 -11.28 -26.95
CA TYR A 477 -7.41 -10.72 -27.83
C TYR A 477 -6.04 -10.65 -27.14
N ILE A 478 -5.98 -10.15 -25.91
CA ILE A 478 -4.73 -10.08 -25.11
C ILE A 478 -4.12 -11.47 -24.92
N ALA A 479 -4.94 -12.46 -24.56
CA ALA A 479 -4.49 -13.84 -24.39
C ALA A 479 -3.88 -14.41 -25.68
N SER A 480 -4.49 -14.11 -26.84
CA SER A 480 -3.99 -14.55 -28.15
C SER A 480 -2.61 -13.96 -28.48
N LYS A 481 -2.34 -12.70 -28.09
CA LYS A 481 -1.05 -12.03 -28.28
C LYS A 481 0.03 -12.61 -27.36
N ASN A 482 -0.32 -12.92 -26.11
CA ASN A 482 0.64 -13.50 -25.16
C ASN A 482 1.07 -14.91 -25.58
N ALA A 483 0.14 -15.72 -26.10
CA ALA A 483 0.45 -17.06 -26.61
C ALA A 483 1.33 -17.07 -27.87
N GLN A 484 1.37 -15.96 -28.63
CA GLN A 484 2.26 -15.81 -29.80
C GLN A 484 3.69 -15.36 -29.42
N LYS A 485 3.89 -14.85 -28.20
CA LYS A 485 5.18 -14.39 -27.68
C LYS A 485 5.94 -15.46 -26.88
N SER A 486 5.23 -16.49 -26.40
CA SER A 486 5.77 -17.70 -25.75
C SER A 486 6.10 -18.77 -26.76
#